data_AF-A0A550H9Z6-F1
#
_entry.id   AF-A0A550H9Z6-F1
#
_cell.length_a   1.000
_cell.length_b   1.000
_cell.length_c   1.000
_cell.angle_alpha   90.00
_cell.angle_beta   90.00
_cell.angle_gamma   90.00
#
_symmetry.space_group_name_H-M   'P 1'
#
loop_
_entity.id
_entity.type
_entity.pdbx_description
1 polymer ?
#
loop_
_entity_poly.entity_id
_entity_poly.type
_entity_poly.pdbx_seq_one_letter_code
_entity_poly.pdbx_strand_id
1 'polypeptide(L)'
;MPRDVREWLPPEHLCWKALDVSSCLTCRRSRTATVTTGGVAYPPARLIALLLYCYSKGVRSSRRIEQACWDDVGCRIITANWRVDHSTVARFVRRHRAALNS
;
A
#
# COMPACT_ATOMS: atom_id res chain seq x y z
N MET A 1 -7.12 25.43 -2.13
CA MET A 1 -6.80 23.98 -2.21
C MET A 1 -7.74 23.23 -1.27
N PRO A 2 -8.20 22.03 -1.64
CA PRO A 2 -9.06 21.20 -0.78
C PRO A 2 -8.34 20.90 0.54
N ARG A 3 -9.05 20.93 1.68
CA ARG A 3 -8.43 20.74 3.02
C ARG A 3 -8.00 19.29 3.24
N ASP A 4 -8.65 18.37 2.55
CA ASP A 4 -8.37 16.95 2.61
C ASP A 4 -7.81 16.41 1.27
N VAL A 5 -6.73 15.64 1.36
CA VAL A 5 -6.13 14.94 0.20
C VAL A 5 -7.08 13.96 -0.48
N ARG A 6 -8.15 13.56 0.22
CA ARG A 6 -9.20 12.65 -0.27
C ARG A 6 -10.12 13.32 -1.29
N GLU A 7 -10.26 14.64 -1.21
CA GLU A 7 -11.10 15.44 -2.13
C GLU A 7 -10.46 15.58 -3.51
N TRP A 8 -9.19 15.18 -3.67
CA TRP A 8 -8.45 15.29 -4.93
C TRP A 8 -8.78 14.18 -5.93
N LEU A 9 -9.41 13.10 -5.46
CA LEU A 9 -9.67 11.91 -6.26
C LEU A 9 -11.18 11.66 -6.35
N PRO A 10 -11.69 11.26 -7.52
CA PRO A 10 -13.10 10.92 -7.68
C PRO A 10 -13.44 9.70 -6.80
N PRO A 11 -14.71 9.55 -6.38
CA PRO A 11 -15.15 8.45 -5.53
C PRO A 11 -14.98 7.07 -6.18
N GLU A 12 -14.94 7.00 -7.51
CA GLU A 12 -14.78 5.77 -8.28
C GLU A 12 -13.32 5.32 -8.44
N HIS A 13 -12.36 6.07 -7.89
CA HIS A 13 -10.95 5.82 -8.08
C HIS A 13 -10.49 4.48 -7.49
N LEU A 14 -9.54 3.83 -8.16
CA LEU A 14 -9.06 2.48 -7.82
C LEU A 14 -8.46 2.37 -6.41
N CYS A 15 -7.94 3.47 -5.86
CA CYS A 15 -7.39 3.48 -4.49
C CYS A 15 -8.43 3.08 -3.43
N TRP A 16 -9.70 3.47 -3.60
CA TRP A 16 -10.77 3.14 -2.66
C TRP A 16 -11.08 1.64 -2.68
N LYS A 17 -11.18 1.07 -3.88
CA LYS A 17 -11.35 -0.38 -4.07
C LYS A 17 -10.16 -1.16 -3.50
N ALA A 18 -8.94 -0.69 -3.70
CA ALA A 18 -7.75 -1.33 -3.15
C ALA A 18 -7.73 -1.33 -1.62
N LEU A 19 -8.15 -0.22 -0.98
CA LEU A 19 -8.29 -0.13 0.47
C LEU A 19 -9.35 -1.10 1.01
N ASP A 20 -10.52 -1.16 0.37
CA ASP A 20 -11.60 -2.03 0.78
C ASP A 20 -11.21 -3.52 0.70
N VAL A 21 -10.64 -3.92 -0.44
CA VAL A 21 -10.14 -5.29 -0.66
C VAL A 21 -9.05 -5.66 0.35
N SER A 22 -8.10 -4.75 0.63
CA SER A 22 -7.04 -5.00 1.60
C SER A 22 -7.56 -5.16 3.04
N SER A 23 -8.62 -4.43 3.37
CA SER A 23 -9.27 -4.48 4.68
C SER A 23 -9.96 -5.83 4.84
N CYS A 24 -10.68 -6.30 3.82
CA CYS A 24 -11.28 -7.64 3.80
C CYS A 24 -10.24 -8.77 3.92
N LEU A 25 -9.13 -8.68 3.17
CA LEU A 25 -8.02 -9.65 3.22
C LEU A 25 -7.36 -9.72 4.61
N THR A 26 -7.23 -8.58 5.28
CA THR A 26 -6.63 -8.51 6.62
C THR A 26 -7.61 -8.94 7.71
N CYS A 27 -8.90 -8.60 7.58
CA CYS A 27 -9.96 -9.08 8.48
C CYS A 27 -10.02 -10.61 8.53
N ARG A 28 -9.82 -11.28 7.38
CA ARG A 28 -9.87 -12.75 7.30
C ARG A 28 -8.61 -13.45 7.82
N ARG A 29 -7.53 -12.70 8.05
CA ARG A 29 -6.19 -13.25 8.32
C ARG A 29 -5.47 -12.39 9.36
N SER A 30 -6.01 -12.35 10.58
CA SER A 30 -5.39 -11.58 11.66
C SER A 30 -4.24 -12.35 12.34
N ARG A 31 -3.25 -11.57 12.77
CA ARG A 31 -2.06 -11.87 13.59
C ARG A 31 -0.75 -12.09 12.81
N THR A 32 0.23 -11.25 13.16
CA THR A 32 1.70 -11.40 13.02
C THR A 32 2.39 -11.10 11.68
N ALA A 33 2.24 -9.89 11.16
CA ALA A 33 3.31 -9.31 10.32
C ALA A 33 3.32 -7.77 10.37
N THR A 34 3.70 -7.20 11.51
CA THR A 34 4.13 -5.80 11.54
C THR A 34 5.49 -5.74 10.85
N VAL A 35 5.60 -5.09 9.70
CA VAL A 35 6.93 -4.84 9.11
C VAL A 35 7.53 -3.67 9.87
N THR A 36 8.47 -3.98 10.75
CA THR A 36 9.26 -2.98 11.47
C THR A 36 10.60 -2.82 10.76
N THR A 37 10.96 -1.59 10.41
CA THR A 37 12.36 -1.20 10.20
C THR A 37 12.57 0.10 10.94
N GLY A 38 13.42 0.06 11.97
CA GLY A 38 14.06 1.24 12.58
C GLY A 38 13.20 2.48 12.85
N GLY A 39 11.90 2.36 13.14
CA GLY A 39 11.09 3.49 13.60
C GLY A 39 9.60 3.45 13.26
N VAL A 40 9.16 2.79 12.18
CA VAL A 40 7.76 2.87 11.74
C VAL A 40 7.14 1.49 11.50
N ALA A 41 6.12 1.16 12.28
CA ALA A 41 5.28 -0.01 12.09
C ALA A 41 4.15 0.31 11.11
N TYR A 42 4.20 -0.26 9.91
CA TYR A 42 3.10 -0.13 8.95
C TYR A 42 2.03 -1.19 9.20
N PRO A 43 0.74 -0.82 9.26
CA PRO A 43 -0.33 -1.80 9.28
C PRO A 43 -0.23 -2.69 8.01
N PRO A 44 -0.24 -4.02 8.14
CA PRO A 44 -0.08 -4.92 6.98
C PRO A 44 -1.16 -4.68 5.92
N ALA A 45 -2.38 -4.33 6.33
CA ALA A 45 -3.47 -3.95 5.42
C ALA A 45 -3.07 -2.82 4.45
N ARG A 46 -2.40 -1.78 4.94
CA ARG A 46 -2.00 -0.63 4.11
C ARG A 46 -0.91 -1.01 3.10
N LEU A 47 0.06 -1.85 3.49
CA LEU A 47 1.08 -2.34 2.57
C LEU A 47 0.49 -3.25 1.49
N ILE A 48 -0.52 -4.06 1.84
CA ILE A 48 -1.26 -4.88 0.88
C ILE A 48 -2.04 -3.98 -0.09
N ALA A 49 -2.75 -2.96 0.41
CA ALA A 49 -3.47 -2.00 -0.43
C ALA A 49 -2.54 -1.29 -1.42
N LEU A 50 -1.36 -0.85 -0.94
CA LEU A 50 -0.36 -0.17 -1.76
C LEU A 50 0.15 -1.09 -2.87
N LEU A 51 0.47 -2.34 -2.55
CA LEU A 51 0.92 -3.32 -3.51
C LEU A 51 -0.15 -3.65 -4.55
N LEU A 52 -1.39 -3.88 -4.11
CA LEU A 52 -2.52 -4.16 -5.00
C LEU A 52 -2.73 -3.01 -5.98
N TYR A 53 -2.78 -1.77 -5.47
CA TYR A 53 -2.94 -0.56 -6.28
C TYR A 53 -1.81 -0.39 -7.29
N CYS A 54 -0.56 -0.48 -6.86
CA CYS A 54 0.60 -0.35 -7.74
C CYS A 54 0.67 -1.47 -8.79
N TYR A 55 0.35 -2.71 -8.42
CA TYR A 55 0.36 -3.84 -9.35
C TYR A 55 -0.77 -3.75 -10.37
N SER A 56 -1.95 -3.26 -10.00
CA SER A 56 -3.02 -2.95 -10.93
C SER A 56 -2.62 -1.88 -11.95
N LYS A 57 -1.75 -0.94 -11.57
CA LYS A 57 -1.14 0.05 -12.49
C LYS A 57 0.08 -0.47 -13.26
N GLY A 58 0.46 -1.74 -13.08
CA GLY A 58 1.65 -2.33 -13.72
C GLY A 58 2.99 -1.97 -13.05
N VAL A 59 2.98 -1.26 -11.93
CA VAL A 59 4.18 -0.86 -11.19
C VAL A 59 4.60 -1.95 -10.21
N ARG A 60 5.59 -2.78 -10.59
CA ARG A 60 6.05 -3.92 -9.78
C ARG A 60 7.37 -3.71 -9.03
N SER A 61 8.21 -2.78 -9.50
CA SER A 61 9.52 -2.50 -8.86
C SER A 61 9.32 -1.79 -7.53
N SER A 62 9.92 -2.29 -6.45
CA SER A 62 9.84 -1.66 -5.13
C SER A 62 10.33 -0.21 -5.12
N ARG A 63 11.36 0.11 -5.92
CA ARG A 63 11.85 1.48 -6.11
C ARG A 63 10.84 2.37 -6.84
N ARG A 64 10.14 1.82 -7.85
CA ARG A 64 9.07 2.57 -8.53
C ARG A 64 7.84 2.75 -7.63
N ILE A 65 7.57 1.81 -6.73
CA ILE A 65 6.49 1.95 -5.73
C ILE A 65 6.83 3.05 -4.72
N GLU A 66 8.09 3.14 -4.29
CA GLU A 66 8.56 4.25 -3.46
C GLU A 66 8.41 5.59 -4.19
N GLN A 67 8.82 5.68 -5.47
CA GLN A 67 8.60 6.87 -6.30
C GLN A 67 7.11 7.19 -6.46
N ALA A 68 6.26 6.18 -6.67
CA ALA A 68 4.81 6.38 -6.76
C ALA A 68 4.20 6.91 -5.45
N CYS A 69 4.81 6.66 -4.29
CA CYS A 69 4.37 7.28 -3.03
C CYS A 69 4.59 8.80 -3.00
N TRP A 70 5.43 9.34 -3.90
CA TRP A 70 5.62 10.77 -4.08
C TRP A 70 4.69 11.36 -5.13
N ASP A 71 4.66 10.73 -6.30
CA ASP A 71 4.05 11.30 -7.49
C ASP A 71 2.54 11.01 -7.56
N ASP A 72 2.10 9.88 -7.00
CA ASP A 72 0.72 9.40 -7.14
C ASP A 72 -0.11 9.73 -5.89
N VAL A 73 -1.18 10.51 -6.09
CA VAL A 73 -2.11 10.91 -5.01
C VAL A 73 -2.81 9.69 -4.40
N GLY A 74 -3.11 8.65 -5.18
CA GLY A 74 -3.72 7.42 -4.69
C GLY A 74 -2.80 6.66 -3.74
N CYS A 75 -1.50 6.57 -4.06
CA CYS A 75 -0.51 6.02 -3.13
C CYS A 75 -0.47 6.82 -1.83
N ARG A 76 -0.49 8.16 -1.91
CA ARG A 76 -0.48 9.04 -0.74
C ARG A 76 -1.73 8.89 0.12
N ILE A 77 -2.91 8.70 -0.47
CA ILE A 77 -4.13 8.39 0.29
C ILE A 77 -3.98 7.05 1.01
N ILE A 78 -3.52 6.01 0.31
CA ILE A 78 -3.38 4.65 0.85
C ILE A 78 -2.38 4.61 2.02
N THR A 79 -1.25 5.29 1.88
CA THR A 79 -0.22 5.33 2.93
C THR A 79 -0.49 6.40 3.99
N ALA A 80 -1.58 7.16 3.89
CA ALA A 80 -1.86 8.33 4.74
C ALA A 80 -0.68 9.33 4.74
N ASN A 81 -0.13 9.59 3.55
CA ASN A 81 1.01 10.47 3.28
C ASN A 81 2.33 10.01 3.94
N TRP A 82 2.40 8.77 4.43
CA TRP A 82 3.64 8.17 4.94
C TRP A 82 4.51 7.66 3.78
N ARG A 83 5.82 7.78 3.96
CA ARG A 83 6.82 7.36 2.96
C ARG A 83 7.27 5.95 3.25
N VAL A 84 6.89 5.03 2.38
CA VAL A 84 7.28 3.63 2.46
C VAL A 84 8.54 3.44 1.62
N ASP A 85 9.66 3.15 2.28
CA ASP A 85 10.92 2.82 1.58
C ASP A 85 10.80 1.54 0.75
N HIS A 86 11.50 1.50 -0.38
CA HIS A 86 11.58 0.31 -1.23
C HIS A 86 12.06 -0.94 -0.47
N SER A 87 12.87 -0.77 0.58
CA SER A 87 13.37 -1.87 1.40
C SER A 87 12.25 -2.53 2.22
N THR A 88 11.32 -1.73 2.75
CA THR A 88 10.12 -2.18 3.45
C THR A 88 9.20 -2.93 2.50
N VAL A 89 8.97 -2.38 1.30
CA VAL A 89 8.17 -3.03 0.25
C VAL A 89 8.79 -4.36 -0.17
N ALA A 90 10.09 -4.38 -0.47
CA ALA A 90 10.79 -5.59 -0.90
C ALA A 90 10.77 -6.67 0.17
N ARG A 91 10.97 -6.31 1.45
CA ARG A 91 10.92 -7.26 2.56
C ARG A 91 9.51 -7.82 2.75
N PHE A 92 8.49 -6.99 2.64
CA PHE A 92 7.09 -7.43 2.71
C PHE A 92 6.77 -8.40 1.58
N VAL A 93 7.08 -8.05 0.33
CA VAL A 93 6.86 -8.92 -0.83
C VAL A 93 7.61 -10.25 -0.67
N ARG A 94 8.87 -10.23 -0.22
CA ARG A 94 9.64 -11.47 0.02
C ARG A 94 8.99 -12.36 1.07
N ARG A 95 8.53 -11.78 2.18
CA ARG A 95 7.87 -12.51 3.27
C ARG A 95 6.52 -13.10 2.84
N HIS A 96 5.79 -12.40 1.98
CA HIS A 96 4.45 -12.79 1.54
C HIS A 96 4.41 -13.39 0.13
N ARG A 97 5.56 -13.65 -0.50
CA ARG A 97 5.66 -14.14 -1.89
C ARG A 97 4.90 -15.44 -2.10
N ALA A 98 4.96 -16.35 -1.13
CA ALA A 98 4.21 -17.61 -1.17
C ALA A 98 2.68 -17.40 -1.21
N ALA A 99 2.18 -16.33 -0.61
CA ALA A 99 0.76 -15.99 -0.61
C ALA A 99 0.34 -15.13 -1.82
N LEU A 100 1.30 -14.59 -2.59
CA LEU A 100 1.05 -13.77 -3.78
C LEU A 100 1.13 -14.57 -5.10
N ASN A 101 1.70 -15.78 -5.06
CA ASN A 101 1.89 -16.66 -6.22
C ASN A 101 0.87 -17.82 -6.30
N SER A 102 -0.15 -17.87 -5.44
CA SER A 102 -1.16 -18.95 -5.41
C SER A 102 -2.41 -18.63 -6.20
#